data_AF-A0A838S0Q4-F1
#
_entry.id   AF-A0A838S0Q4-F1
#
_cell.length_a   1.000
_cell.length_b   1.000
_cell.length_c   1.000
_cell.angle_alpha   90.00
_cell.angle_beta   90.00
_cell.angle_gamma   90.00
#
_symmetry.space_group_name_H-M   'P 1'
#
loop_
_entity.id
_entity.type
_entity.pdbx_description
1 polymer ?
#
loop_
_entity_poly.entity_id
_entity_poly.type
_entity_poly.pdbx_seq_one_letter_code
_entity_poly.pdbx_strand_id
1 'polypeptide(L)'
;MRVTVFPCGAAINESETVAIEQLKRQLQSIPGDDEWILLTNLAFSVTHQFQSDEIDIIAIGPPGVRVVEVKHWAASWVDANAAAVEHEADKVTNKARKIGTTLRRIASDLPRVDGAFLLTPPASKVKRLSGKLVRGVPYYSLNQGKDAVGIDAPHVLSSAQIQSLSRALAPKSVVAVDGSLRRLAGYVNLELQTPREQRFHRVYKGSHPARRDRVVLHLYDLSASDDANAEARAKLRPKPYSACSFMHGHHEFSIRGRTPPDMQEKCSSSR
;
A
#
# COMPACT_ATOMS: atom_id res chain seq x y z
N MET A 1 -22.76 -11.24 1.59
CA MET A 1 -21.65 -11.42 2.54
C MET A 1 -21.56 -10.18 3.42
N ARG A 2 -21.19 -10.36 4.70
CA ARG A 2 -20.94 -9.25 5.62
C ARG A 2 -19.51 -8.78 5.46
N VAL A 3 -19.30 -7.47 5.29
CA VAL A 3 -17.95 -6.90 5.07
C VAL A 3 -17.70 -5.81 6.09
N THR A 4 -16.68 -6.01 6.93
CA THR A 4 -16.22 -5.04 7.92
C THR A 4 -14.91 -4.44 7.45
N VAL A 5 -14.83 -3.11 7.39
CA VAL A 5 -13.59 -2.39 7.05
C VAL A 5 -13.06 -1.75 8.33
N PHE A 6 -11.86 -2.15 8.76
CA PHE A 6 -11.16 -1.54 9.88
C PHE A 6 -10.01 -0.67 9.35
N PRO A 7 -10.14 0.66 9.41
CA PRO A 7 -9.04 1.56 9.08
C PRO A 7 -7.97 1.47 10.16
N CYS A 8 -6.81 0.93 9.81
CA CYS A 8 -5.62 0.86 10.68
C CYS A 8 -4.70 2.08 10.50
N GLY A 9 -5.01 2.92 9.52
CA GLY A 9 -4.36 4.17 9.19
C GLY A 9 -5.26 4.98 8.26
N ALA A 10 -4.88 6.22 7.99
CA ALA A 10 -5.54 7.03 6.97
C ALA A 10 -5.12 6.53 5.57
N ALA A 11 -6.08 6.51 4.63
CA ALA A 11 -5.74 6.35 3.22
C ALA A 11 -4.81 7.51 2.80
N ILE A 12 -3.70 7.16 2.17
CA ILE A 12 -2.64 8.08 1.81
C ILE A 12 -3.05 8.90 0.59
N ASN A 13 -3.83 8.26 -0.30
CA ASN A 13 -4.22 8.78 -1.61
C ASN A 13 -5.65 8.37 -2.00
N GLU A 14 -6.11 8.93 -3.12
CA GLU A 14 -7.42 8.64 -3.69
C GLU A 14 -7.50 7.21 -4.27
N SER A 15 -6.39 6.68 -4.79
CA SER A 15 -6.32 5.30 -5.30
C SER A 15 -6.66 4.25 -4.23
N GLU A 16 -6.11 4.36 -3.03
CA GLU A 16 -6.41 3.50 -1.89
C GLU A 16 -7.87 3.63 -1.48
N THR A 17 -8.37 4.86 -1.38
CA THR A 17 -9.78 5.13 -1.06
C THR A 17 -10.72 4.44 -2.04
N VAL A 18 -10.50 4.64 -3.34
CA VAL A 18 -11.30 4.01 -4.42
C VAL A 18 -11.18 2.49 -4.39
N ALA A 19 -9.97 1.96 -4.17
CA ALA A 19 -9.74 0.52 -4.10
C ALA A 19 -10.48 -0.13 -2.92
N ILE A 20 -10.42 0.47 -1.74
CA ILE A 20 -11.11 -0.01 -0.53
C ILE A 20 -12.63 0.01 -0.75
N GLU A 21 -13.17 1.12 -1.25
CA GLU A 21 -14.61 1.24 -1.50
C GLU A 21 -15.10 0.23 -2.55
N GLN A 22 -14.37 0.09 -3.65
CA GLN A 22 -14.74 -0.81 -4.73
C GLN A 22 -14.68 -2.27 -4.27
N LEU A 23 -13.62 -2.65 -3.55
CA LEU A 23 -13.49 -4.00 -3.01
C LEU A 23 -14.59 -4.32 -2.00
N LYS A 24 -14.91 -3.37 -1.10
CA LYS A 24 -16.03 -3.49 -0.17
C LYS A 24 -17.35 -3.73 -0.90
N ARG A 25 -17.69 -2.88 -1.89
CA ARG A 25 -18.92 -3.01 -2.68
C ARG A 25 -18.99 -4.36 -3.39
N GLN A 26 -17.90 -4.80 -4.00
CA GLN A 26 -17.83 -6.08 -4.69
C GLN A 26 -18.09 -7.26 -3.76
N LEU A 27 -17.46 -7.29 -2.58
CA LEU A 27 -17.66 -8.37 -1.61
C LEU A 27 -19.08 -8.36 -1.03
N GLN A 28 -19.64 -7.18 -0.75
CA GLN A 28 -21.02 -7.04 -0.29
C GLN A 28 -22.05 -7.49 -1.32
N SER A 29 -21.72 -7.39 -2.62
CA SER A 29 -22.59 -7.83 -3.72
C SER A 29 -22.72 -9.35 -3.83
N ILE A 30 -21.91 -10.12 -3.10
CA ILE A 30 -21.92 -11.58 -3.17
C ILE A 30 -22.98 -12.10 -2.20
N PRO A 31 -23.92 -12.96 -2.65
CA PRO A 31 -24.89 -13.60 -1.75
C PRO A 31 -24.21 -14.41 -0.64
N GLY A 32 -24.89 -14.59 0.49
CA GLY A 32 -24.43 -15.42 1.62
C GLY A 32 -24.05 -14.63 2.88
N ASP A 33 -23.85 -15.35 3.97
CA ASP A 33 -23.69 -14.80 5.33
C ASP A 33 -22.25 -14.79 5.85
N ASP A 34 -21.33 -15.29 5.01
CA ASP A 34 -19.90 -15.29 5.27
C ASP A 34 -19.38 -13.89 5.59
N GLU A 35 -18.32 -13.86 6.41
CA GLU A 35 -17.72 -12.64 6.90
C GLU A 35 -16.38 -12.36 6.23
N TRP A 36 -16.23 -11.13 5.77
CA TRP A 36 -14.98 -10.56 5.31
C TRP A 36 -14.56 -9.41 6.21
N ILE A 37 -13.28 -9.38 6.55
CA ILE A 37 -12.64 -8.27 7.25
C ILE A 37 -11.53 -7.70 6.38
N LEU A 38 -11.61 -6.40 6.11
CA LEU A 38 -10.58 -5.63 5.42
C LEU A 38 -9.86 -4.74 6.44
N LEU A 39 -8.60 -5.03 6.73
CA LEU A 39 -7.72 -4.13 7.49
C LEU A 39 -6.99 -3.23 6.50
N THR A 40 -7.23 -1.92 6.56
CA THR A 40 -6.68 -0.99 5.56
C THR A 40 -5.61 -0.10 6.15
N ASN A 41 -4.58 0.22 5.36
CA ASN A 41 -3.46 1.08 5.73
C ASN A 41 -2.77 0.63 7.02
N LEU A 42 -2.51 -0.67 7.14
CA LEU A 42 -1.88 -1.26 8.32
C LEU A 42 -0.37 -1.00 8.31
N ALA A 43 0.11 -0.31 9.34
CA ALA A 43 1.52 -0.29 9.67
C ALA A 43 1.87 -1.54 10.50
N PHE A 44 2.42 -2.55 9.84
CA PHE A 44 2.75 -3.83 10.45
C PHE A 44 4.24 -3.90 10.82
N SER A 45 4.57 -4.32 12.04
CA SER A 45 5.95 -4.67 12.38
C SER A 45 6.00 -5.91 13.25
N VAL A 46 6.98 -6.78 12.97
CA VAL A 46 7.23 -8.00 13.75
C VAL A 46 8.09 -7.68 15.00
N THR A 47 8.88 -6.61 14.98
CA THR A 47 9.71 -6.18 16.13
C THR A 47 9.87 -4.65 16.19
N HIS A 48 10.23 -4.11 17.36
CA HIS A 48 10.41 -2.66 17.54
C HIS A 48 11.66 -2.07 16.85
N GLN A 49 12.54 -2.91 16.29
CA GLN A 49 13.83 -2.49 15.74
C GLN A 49 13.82 -2.27 14.22
N PHE A 50 12.80 -2.77 13.51
CA PHE A 50 12.68 -2.59 12.07
C PHE A 50 11.62 -1.55 11.69
N GLN A 51 11.82 -0.95 10.52
CA GLN A 51 10.81 -0.14 9.85
C GLN A 51 9.54 -0.97 9.63
N SER A 52 8.40 -0.42 10.02
CA SER A 52 7.09 -1.05 9.79
C SER A 52 6.83 -1.22 8.30
N ASP A 53 6.35 -2.40 7.91
CA ASP A 53 5.76 -2.62 6.60
C ASP A 53 4.42 -1.87 6.54
N GLU A 54 4.28 -0.96 5.59
CA GLU A 54 3.00 -0.33 5.27
C GLU A 54 2.25 -1.24 4.30
N ILE A 55 1.05 -1.67 4.67
CA ILE A 55 0.22 -2.58 3.89
C ILE A 55 -1.11 -1.90 3.60
N ASP A 56 -1.45 -1.79 2.31
CA ASP A 56 -2.65 -1.05 1.90
C ASP A 56 -3.92 -1.78 2.33
N ILE A 57 -4.02 -3.08 2.06
CA ILE A 57 -5.17 -3.89 2.44
C ILE A 57 -4.72 -5.31 2.84
N ILE A 58 -5.18 -5.76 4.01
CA ILE A 58 -5.23 -7.19 4.35
C ILE A 58 -6.68 -7.63 4.30
N ALA A 59 -6.99 -8.54 3.38
CA ALA A 59 -8.30 -9.17 3.29
C ALA A 59 -8.29 -10.50 4.02
N ILE A 60 -9.21 -10.68 4.97
CA ILE A 60 -9.39 -11.89 5.76
C ILE A 60 -10.82 -12.37 5.49
N GLY A 61 -10.97 -13.59 5.00
CA GLY A 61 -12.27 -14.16 4.68
C GLY A 61 -12.25 -15.69 4.65
N PRO A 62 -13.36 -16.31 4.22
CA PRO A 62 -13.51 -17.77 4.19
C PRO A 62 -12.33 -18.51 3.55
N PRO A 63 -11.74 -18.03 2.43
CA PRO A 63 -10.65 -18.76 1.77
C PRO A 63 -9.27 -18.58 2.40
N GLY A 64 -9.12 -17.68 3.38
CA GLY A 64 -7.84 -17.39 4.01
C GLY A 64 -7.54 -15.90 4.15
N VAL A 65 -6.25 -15.56 4.05
CA VAL A 65 -5.74 -14.19 4.18
C VAL A 65 -4.97 -13.80 2.93
N ARG A 66 -5.20 -12.59 2.43
CA ARG A 66 -4.50 -11.99 1.29
C ARG A 66 -3.93 -10.63 1.65
N VAL A 67 -2.71 -10.37 1.18
CA VAL A 67 -2.11 -9.03 1.21
C VAL A 67 -2.29 -8.39 -0.16
N VAL A 68 -2.95 -7.24 -0.21
CA VAL A 68 -3.24 -6.52 -1.44
C VAL A 68 -2.58 -5.16 -1.39
N GLU A 69 -1.83 -4.84 -2.44
CA GLU A 69 -1.15 -3.56 -2.62
C GLU A 69 -1.80 -2.81 -3.77
N VAL A 70 -2.19 -1.57 -3.50
CA VAL A 70 -2.92 -0.72 -4.43
C VAL A 70 -1.91 0.08 -5.24
N LYS A 71 -1.95 -0.05 -6.57
CA LYS A 71 -1.00 0.65 -7.45
C LYS A 71 -1.76 1.33 -8.59
N HIS A 72 -1.35 2.54 -8.96
CA HIS A 72 -1.96 3.26 -10.08
C HIS A 72 -1.30 2.95 -11.45
N TRP A 73 -0.67 1.78 -11.64
CA TRP A 73 0.19 1.53 -12.82
C TRP A 73 -0.61 1.22 -14.09
N ALA A 74 -0.39 2.00 -15.15
CA ALA A 74 -0.83 1.64 -16.49
C ALA A 74 0.10 0.56 -17.10
N ALA A 75 -0.40 -0.22 -18.05
CA ALA A 75 0.37 -1.27 -18.70
C ALA A 75 1.67 -0.75 -19.34
N SER A 76 1.63 0.43 -19.98
CA SER A 76 2.83 1.05 -20.57
C SER A 76 3.90 1.37 -19.53
N TRP A 77 3.51 1.79 -18.33
CA TRP A 77 4.45 2.08 -17.25
C TRP A 77 5.09 0.79 -16.73
N VAL A 78 4.30 -0.27 -16.55
CA VAL A 78 4.81 -1.59 -16.14
C VAL A 78 5.83 -2.11 -17.16
N ASP A 79 5.51 -2.03 -18.45
CA ASP A 79 6.40 -2.46 -19.54
C ASP A 79 7.74 -1.70 -19.50
N ALA A 80 7.71 -0.39 -19.21
CA ALA A 80 8.91 0.47 -19.17
C ALA A 80 9.72 0.36 -17.86
N ASN A 81 9.15 -0.21 -16.79
CA ASN A 81 9.75 -0.21 -15.45
C ASN A 81 9.85 -1.61 -14.83
N ALA A 82 10.11 -2.63 -15.65
CA ALA A 82 10.10 -4.04 -15.24
C ALA A 82 10.89 -4.32 -13.94
N ALA A 83 12.12 -3.81 -13.82
CA ALA A 83 12.95 -4.03 -12.63
C ALA A 83 12.33 -3.42 -11.34
N ALA A 84 11.73 -2.23 -11.44
CA ALA A 84 11.05 -1.61 -10.30
C ALA A 84 9.82 -2.42 -9.88
N VAL A 85 9.08 -2.95 -10.85
CA VAL A 85 7.89 -3.75 -10.62
C VAL A 85 8.24 -5.11 -10.00
N GLU A 86 9.30 -5.77 -10.47
CA GLU A 86 9.81 -6.98 -9.84
C GLU A 86 10.21 -6.75 -8.38
N HIS A 87 10.90 -5.64 -8.11
CA HIS A 87 11.28 -5.28 -6.74
C HIS A 87 10.07 -5.02 -5.83
N GLU A 88 9.02 -4.37 -6.34
CA GLU A 88 7.77 -4.22 -5.61
C GLU A 88 7.09 -5.57 -5.36
N ALA A 89 7.12 -6.49 -6.33
CA ALA A 89 6.56 -7.84 -6.17
C ALA A 89 7.28 -8.63 -5.06
N ASP A 90 8.61 -8.51 -4.96
CA ASP A 90 9.39 -9.09 -3.88
C ASP A 90 8.99 -8.49 -2.52
N LYS A 91 8.75 -7.18 -2.44
CA LYS A 91 8.25 -6.54 -1.22
C LYS A 91 6.89 -7.09 -0.80
N VAL A 92 5.92 -7.15 -1.72
CA VAL A 92 4.58 -7.71 -1.41
C VAL A 92 4.69 -9.15 -0.92
N THR A 93 5.54 -9.96 -1.57
CA THR A 93 5.79 -11.35 -1.18
C THR A 93 6.37 -11.44 0.23
N ASN A 94 7.30 -10.56 0.58
CA ASN A 94 7.87 -10.49 1.92
C ASN A 94 6.85 -10.02 2.98
N LYS A 95 6.02 -9.02 2.66
CA LYS A 95 4.90 -8.58 3.52
C LYS A 95 3.92 -9.73 3.79
N ALA A 96 3.47 -10.41 2.73
CA ALA A 96 2.58 -11.57 2.81
C ALA A 96 3.18 -12.71 3.65
N ARG A 97 4.47 -13.02 3.47
CA ARG A 97 5.18 -14.02 4.27
C ARG A 97 5.23 -13.64 5.76
N LYS A 98 5.54 -12.38 6.08
CA LYS A 98 5.58 -11.89 7.48
C LYS A 98 4.19 -11.99 8.13
N ILE A 99 3.14 -11.57 7.43
CA ILE A 99 1.74 -11.71 7.90
C ILE A 99 1.40 -13.17 8.14
N GLY A 100 1.62 -14.05 7.16
CA GLY A 100 1.33 -15.47 7.30
C GLY A 100 2.10 -16.13 8.44
N THR A 101 3.38 -15.80 8.61
CA THR A 101 4.20 -16.32 9.72
C THR A 101 3.67 -15.90 11.08
N THR A 102 3.25 -14.63 11.22
CA THR A 102 2.67 -14.11 12.46
C THR A 102 1.33 -14.76 12.76
N LEU A 103 0.45 -14.86 11.76
CA LEU A 103 -0.89 -15.41 11.94
C LEU A 103 -0.90 -16.92 12.18
N ARG A 104 0.06 -17.68 11.65
CA ARG A 104 0.19 -19.12 11.91
C ARG A 104 0.52 -19.47 13.36
N ARG A 105 0.96 -18.50 14.17
CA ARG A 105 1.09 -18.68 15.62
C ARG A 105 -0.27 -18.78 16.32
N ILE A 106 -1.35 -18.37 15.64
CA ILE A 106 -2.72 -18.32 16.15
C ILE A 106 -3.58 -19.39 15.47
N ALA A 107 -3.42 -19.57 14.15
CA ALA A 107 -4.06 -20.63 13.38
C ALA A 107 -2.98 -21.39 12.58
N SER A 108 -2.49 -22.49 13.15
CA SER A 108 -1.35 -23.25 12.59
C SER A 108 -1.63 -23.86 11.22
N ASP A 109 -2.89 -24.12 10.91
CA ASP A 109 -3.42 -24.64 9.66
C ASP A 109 -3.73 -23.54 8.62
N LEU A 110 -3.48 -22.26 8.94
CA LEU A 110 -3.71 -21.15 8.02
C LEU A 110 -2.92 -21.38 6.71
N PRO A 111 -3.61 -21.35 5.54
CA PRO A 111 -2.96 -21.48 4.26
C PRO A 111 -1.86 -20.44 4.03
N ARG A 112 -1.11 -20.64 2.94
CA ARG A 112 -0.14 -19.63 2.51
C ARG A 112 -0.84 -18.30 2.26
N VAL A 113 -0.34 -17.25 2.91
CA VAL A 113 -0.75 -15.88 2.65
C VAL A 113 0.05 -15.39 1.45
N ASP A 114 -0.67 -15.01 0.40
CA ASP A 114 -0.09 -14.53 -0.85
C ASP A 114 -0.40 -13.04 -1.09
N GLY A 115 0.47 -12.42 -1.89
CA GLY A 115 0.36 -11.04 -2.32
C GLY A 115 -0.46 -10.89 -3.61
N ALA A 116 -1.04 -9.70 -3.82
CA ALA A 116 -1.65 -9.31 -5.08
C ALA A 116 -1.52 -7.79 -5.32
N PHE A 117 -1.44 -7.37 -6.59
CA PHE A 117 -1.57 -5.97 -6.97
C PHE A 117 -2.99 -5.66 -7.41
N LEU A 118 -3.58 -4.61 -6.84
CA LEU A 118 -4.86 -4.06 -7.29
C LEU A 118 -4.63 -2.74 -8.02
N LEU A 119 -4.95 -2.71 -9.30
CA LEU A 119 -4.65 -1.62 -10.21
C LEU A 119 -5.84 -0.67 -10.35
N THR A 120 -5.63 0.59 -9.99
CA THR A 120 -6.66 1.64 -10.00
C THR A 120 -6.87 2.37 -11.33
N PRO A 121 -5.99 2.34 -12.35
CA PRO A 121 -6.30 2.96 -13.63
C PRO A 121 -7.48 2.26 -14.32
N PRO A 122 -8.17 2.94 -15.25
CA PRO A 122 -9.27 2.37 -16.01
C PRO A 122 -8.90 1.04 -16.69
N ALA A 123 -9.87 0.13 -16.80
CA ALA A 123 -9.66 -1.20 -17.37
C ALA A 123 -8.97 -1.17 -18.75
N SER A 124 -9.25 -0.16 -19.58
CA SER A 124 -8.59 0.04 -20.88
C SER A 124 -7.07 0.22 -20.78
N LYS A 125 -6.57 0.85 -19.71
CA LYS A 125 -5.14 1.09 -19.46
C LYS A 125 -4.42 -0.11 -18.84
N VAL A 126 -5.15 -1.08 -18.27
CA VAL A 126 -4.58 -2.24 -17.56
C VAL A 126 -4.98 -3.59 -18.15
N LYS A 127 -5.81 -3.62 -19.21
CA LYS A 127 -6.28 -4.85 -19.87
C LYS A 127 -5.16 -5.82 -20.21
N ARG A 128 -4.01 -5.30 -20.68
CA ARG A 128 -2.82 -6.10 -21.05
C ARG A 128 -2.10 -6.73 -19.84
N LEU A 129 -2.41 -6.31 -18.62
CA LEU A 129 -1.85 -6.83 -17.38
C LEU A 129 -2.76 -7.85 -16.69
N SER A 130 -4.06 -7.86 -17.03
CA SER A 130 -5.04 -8.76 -16.42
C SER A 130 -4.63 -10.22 -16.61
N GLY A 131 -4.59 -10.99 -15.52
CA GLY A 131 -4.17 -12.40 -15.52
C GLY A 131 -2.66 -12.63 -15.65
N LYS A 132 -1.84 -11.58 -15.78
CA LYS A 132 -0.38 -11.71 -15.73
C LYS A 132 0.11 -11.76 -14.29
N LEU A 133 1.26 -12.39 -14.11
CA LEU A 133 2.00 -12.39 -12.86
C LEU A 133 3.39 -11.79 -13.06
N VAL A 134 3.92 -11.16 -12.01
CA VAL A 134 5.32 -10.75 -11.90
C VAL A 134 5.90 -11.39 -10.64
N ARG A 135 6.97 -12.19 -10.77
CA ARG A 135 7.58 -12.90 -9.63
C ARG A 135 6.55 -13.69 -8.78
N GLY A 136 5.48 -14.20 -9.42
CA GLY A 136 4.39 -14.93 -8.74
C GLY A 136 3.30 -14.06 -8.10
N VAL A 137 3.39 -12.73 -8.19
CA VAL A 137 2.35 -11.79 -7.73
C VAL A 137 1.44 -11.41 -8.91
N PRO A 138 0.13 -11.72 -8.85
CA PRO A 138 -0.82 -11.39 -9.91
C PRO A 138 -1.23 -9.91 -9.93
N TYR A 139 -1.59 -9.42 -11.11
CA TYR A 139 -2.28 -8.13 -11.27
C TYR A 139 -3.78 -8.32 -11.44
N TYR A 140 -4.54 -7.48 -10.74
CA TYR A 140 -5.98 -7.37 -10.87
C TYR A 140 -6.37 -5.93 -11.15
N SER A 141 -7.31 -5.73 -12.07
CA SER A 141 -7.97 -4.43 -12.18
C SER A 141 -8.97 -4.23 -11.04
N LEU A 142 -9.44 -3.00 -10.84
CA LEU A 142 -10.52 -2.71 -9.87
C LEU A 142 -11.78 -3.56 -10.05
N ASN A 143 -12.08 -4.02 -11.27
CA ASN A 143 -13.24 -4.89 -11.52
C ASN A 143 -13.02 -6.35 -11.10
N GLN A 144 -11.78 -6.72 -10.80
CA GLN A 144 -11.34 -8.06 -10.42
C GLN A 144 -10.95 -8.13 -8.94
N GLY A 145 -11.49 -7.23 -8.10
CA GLY A 145 -11.17 -7.21 -6.67
C GLY A 145 -11.55 -8.51 -5.95
N LYS A 146 -12.62 -9.19 -6.41
CA LYS A 146 -13.01 -10.52 -5.93
C LYS A 146 -11.92 -11.56 -6.15
N ASP A 147 -11.33 -11.58 -7.34
CA ASP A 147 -10.22 -12.47 -7.69
C ASP A 147 -8.96 -12.11 -6.88
N ALA A 148 -8.72 -10.81 -6.65
CA ALA A 148 -7.58 -10.32 -5.87
C ALA A 148 -7.56 -10.83 -4.43
N VAL A 149 -8.74 -11.09 -3.85
CA VAL A 149 -8.86 -11.68 -2.51
C VAL A 149 -9.07 -13.20 -2.54
N GLY A 150 -9.13 -13.81 -3.73
CA GLY A 150 -9.26 -15.26 -3.90
C GLY A 150 -10.63 -15.80 -3.51
N ILE A 151 -11.72 -15.09 -3.84
CA ILE A 151 -13.08 -15.44 -3.43
C ILE A 151 -13.49 -16.89 -3.76
N ASP A 152 -13.02 -17.42 -4.89
CA ASP A 152 -13.40 -18.75 -5.39
C ASP A 152 -12.53 -19.88 -4.82
N ALA A 153 -11.55 -19.56 -3.97
CA ALA A 153 -10.74 -20.57 -3.31
C ALA A 153 -11.54 -21.30 -2.20
N PRO A 154 -11.16 -22.53 -1.84
CA PRO A 154 -11.91 -23.32 -0.85
C PRO A 154 -12.06 -22.59 0.48
N HIS A 155 -13.24 -22.73 1.11
CA HIS A 155 -13.49 -22.21 2.45
C HIS A 155 -12.68 -23.01 3.48
N VAL A 156 -11.74 -22.34 4.14
CA VAL A 156 -10.84 -22.95 5.13
C VAL A 156 -10.88 -22.27 6.50
N LEU A 157 -11.40 -21.04 6.60
CA LEU A 157 -11.47 -20.29 7.85
C LEU A 157 -12.91 -20.14 8.35
N SER A 158 -13.17 -20.60 9.58
CA SER A 158 -14.41 -20.29 10.27
C SER A 158 -14.51 -18.80 10.63
N SER A 159 -15.73 -18.29 10.85
CA SER A 159 -15.96 -16.91 11.30
C SER A 159 -15.21 -16.59 12.61
N ALA A 160 -15.08 -17.55 13.52
CA ALA A 160 -14.31 -17.37 14.75
C ALA A 160 -12.81 -17.18 14.48
N GLN A 161 -12.25 -17.93 13.53
CA GLN A 161 -10.86 -17.74 13.08
C GLN A 161 -10.70 -16.38 12.38
N ILE A 162 -11.60 -16.00 11.48
CA ILE A 162 -11.59 -14.68 10.80
C ILE A 162 -11.50 -13.54 11.83
N GLN A 163 -12.34 -13.58 12.86
CA GLN A 163 -12.33 -12.59 13.95
C GLN A 163 -11.06 -12.63 14.81
N SER A 164 -10.53 -13.82 15.10
CA SER A 164 -9.29 -13.98 15.87
C SER A 164 -8.08 -13.40 15.11
N LEU A 165 -7.95 -13.72 13.83
CA LEU A 165 -6.87 -13.24 12.96
C LEU A 165 -6.94 -11.72 12.76
N SER A 166 -8.15 -11.18 12.56
CA SER A 166 -8.37 -9.73 12.49
C SER A 166 -7.87 -9.03 13.75
N ARG A 167 -8.28 -9.49 14.94
CA ARG A 167 -7.89 -8.89 16.22
C ARG A 167 -6.38 -8.97 16.50
N ALA A 168 -5.71 -9.98 15.95
CA ALA A 168 -4.26 -10.13 16.09
C ALA A 168 -3.46 -9.09 15.29
N LEU A 169 -4.00 -8.63 14.17
CA LEU A 169 -3.37 -7.66 13.29
C LEU A 169 -3.86 -6.23 13.53
N ALA A 170 -5.12 -6.06 13.94
CA ALA A 170 -5.70 -4.76 14.20
C ALA A 170 -4.92 -4.03 15.32
N PRO A 171 -4.59 -2.75 15.14
CA PRO A 171 -3.86 -1.99 16.15
C PRO A 171 -4.67 -1.89 17.45
N LYS A 172 -4.04 -2.24 18.59
CA LYS A 172 -4.68 -2.23 19.92
C LYS A 172 -5.03 -0.83 20.43
N SER A 173 -4.53 0.21 19.78
CA SER A 173 -4.87 1.61 20.03
C SER A 173 -5.58 2.18 18.81
N VAL A 174 -6.76 2.76 19.02
CA VAL A 174 -7.50 3.50 17.98
C VAL A 174 -6.59 4.57 17.38
N VAL A 175 -6.21 4.39 16.12
CA VAL A 175 -5.35 5.32 15.39
C VAL A 175 -6.13 6.62 15.15
N ALA A 176 -5.44 7.76 15.34
CA ALA A 176 -6.02 9.09 15.32
C ALA A 176 -6.96 9.31 14.12
N VAL A 177 -8.21 9.65 14.43
CA VAL A 177 -9.36 9.83 13.53
C VAL A 177 -9.22 11.05 12.59
N ASP A 178 -8.07 11.72 12.57
CA ASP A 178 -7.92 13.04 11.95
C ASP A 178 -7.31 13.04 10.54
N GLY A 179 -7.03 11.87 9.96
CA GLY A 179 -6.46 11.77 8.62
C GLY A 179 -5.01 12.25 8.51
N SER A 180 -4.33 12.52 9.63
CA SER A 180 -2.92 12.89 9.63
C SER A 180 -2.05 11.64 9.41
N LEU A 181 -1.33 11.62 8.30
CA LEU A 181 -0.24 10.68 8.04
C LEU A 181 0.82 10.88 9.14
N ARG A 182 0.95 9.92 10.06
CA ARG A 182 1.93 9.97 11.17
C ARG A 182 3.24 9.24 10.86
N ARG A 183 3.22 8.33 9.88
CA ARG A 183 4.37 7.58 9.40
C ARG A 183 4.25 7.36 7.90
N LEU A 184 5.38 7.40 7.19
CA LEU A 184 5.48 7.05 5.77
C LEU A 184 6.91 6.68 5.44
N ALA A 185 7.14 5.57 4.72
CA ALA A 185 8.46 5.21 4.18
C ALA A 185 9.61 5.27 5.21
N GLY A 186 9.32 4.96 6.49
CA GLY A 186 10.30 4.94 7.58
C GLY A 186 10.47 6.27 8.31
N TYR A 187 9.85 7.33 7.82
CA TYR A 187 9.69 8.59 8.55
C TYR A 187 8.54 8.48 9.54
N VAL A 188 8.72 9.12 10.70
CA VAL A 188 7.75 9.10 11.80
C VAL A 188 7.44 10.52 12.28
N ASN A 189 6.41 10.64 13.10
CA ASN A 189 5.93 11.93 13.62
C ASN A 189 5.67 12.92 12.49
N LEU A 190 5.11 12.42 11.39
CA LEU A 190 4.74 13.25 10.26
C LEU A 190 3.55 14.13 10.66
N GLU A 191 3.70 15.42 10.44
CA GLU A 191 2.72 16.46 10.72
C GLU A 191 2.47 17.25 9.44
N LEU A 192 1.22 17.21 8.96
CA LEU A 192 0.79 17.90 7.76
C LEU A 192 0.94 19.42 7.94
N GLN A 193 1.63 20.07 7.01
CA GLN A 193 1.87 21.51 7.00
C GLN A 193 0.98 22.26 6.00
N THR A 194 0.42 21.57 5.01
CA THR A 194 -0.46 22.14 3.99
C THR A 194 -1.94 21.97 4.38
N PRO A 195 -2.85 22.82 3.86
CA PRO A 195 -4.30 22.62 4.03
C PRO A 195 -4.74 21.22 3.56
N ARG A 196 -5.75 20.63 4.21
CA ARG A 196 -6.19 19.23 3.97
C ARG A 196 -6.78 19.04 2.57
N GLU A 197 -7.33 20.11 2.01
CA GLU A 197 -8.00 20.19 0.73
C GLU A 197 -7.00 20.12 -0.44
N GLN A 198 -5.71 20.41 -0.19
CA GLN A 198 -4.65 20.29 -1.19
C GLN A 198 -4.23 18.82 -1.34
N ARG A 199 -4.99 18.07 -2.16
CA ARG A 199 -4.79 16.62 -2.35
C ARG A 199 -3.59 16.28 -3.25
N PHE A 200 -3.35 17.05 -4.31
CA PHE A 200 -2.25 16.78 -5.28
C PHE A 200 -0.85 16.96 -4.69
N HIS A 201 -0.64 17.93 -3.79
CA HIS A 201 0.68 18.19 -3.19
C HIS A 201 0.52 18.45 -1.69
N ARG A 202 1.09 17.55 -0.88
CA ARG A 202 1.09 17.65 0.58
C ARG A 202 2.51 17.76 1.10
N VAL A 203 2.71 18.59 2.11
CA VAL A 203 4.01 18.74 2.79
C VAL A 203 3.87 18.30 4.24
N TYR A 204 4.77 17.42 4.68
CA TYR A 204 4.84 16.94 6.05
C TYR A 204 6.19 17.31 6.68
N LYS A 205 6.18 17.60 7.98
CA LYS A 205 7.39 17.63 8.81
C LYS A 205 7.42 16.40 9.68
N GLY A 206 8.57 15.74 9.82
CA GLY A 206 8.71 14.62 10.74
C GLY A 206 10.17 14.31 11.05
N SER A 207 10.45 13.07 11.41
CA SER A 207 11.82 12.62 11.70
C SER A 207 12.13 11.23 11.16
N HIS A 208 13.41 10.95 10.93
CA HIS A 208 13.90 9.61 10.60
C HIS A 208 14.49 8.95 11.86
N PRO A 209 13.87 7.92 12.44
CA PRO A 209 14.26 7.36 13.75
C PRO A 209 15.74 6.95 13.83
N ALA A 210 16.24 6.24 12.81
CA ALA A 210 17.60 5.72 12.81
C ALA A 210 18.68 6.80 12.68
N ARG A 211 18.33 7.96 12.10
CA ARG A 211 19.28 9.06 11.85
C ARG A 211 19.09 10.21 12.83
N ARG A 212 17.97 10.22 13.57
CA ARG A 212 17.53 11.31 14.46
C ARG A 212 17.44 12.67 13.76
N ASP A 213 17.30 12.67 12.43
CA ASP A 213 17.19 13.89 11.63
C ASP A 213 15.73 14.33 11.52
N ARG A 214 15.50 15.64 11.54
CA ARG A 214 14.22 16.25 11.15
C ARG A 214 14.15 16.31 9.63
N VAL A 215 13.01 15.94 9.06
CA VAL A 215 12.78 15.92 7.62
C VAL A 215 11.57 16.75 7.23
N VAL A 216 11.63 17.29 6.02
CA VAL A 216 10.47 17.79 5.29
C VAL A 216 10.22 16.85 4.12
N LEU A 217 9.02 16.28 4.08
CA LEU A 217 8.58 15.32 3.08
C LEU A 217 7.55 15.98 2.17
N HIS A 218 7.83 15.98 0.87
CA HIS A 218 6.87 16.39 -0.16
C HIS A 218 6.25 15.12 -0.77
N LEU A 219 4.92 15.01 -0.67
CA LEU A 219 4.11 13.94 -1.25
C LEU A 219 3.30 14.52 -2.41
N TYR A 220 3.45 13.95 -3.59
CA TYR A 220 2.65 14.29 -4.77
C TYR A 220 1.69 13.14 -5.09
N ASP A 221 0.38 13.35 -4.91
CA ASP A 221 -0.65 12.37 -5.26
C ASP A 221 -1.07 12.55 -6.72
N LEU A 222 -0.50 11.73 -7.61
CA LEU A 222 -0.83 11.76 -9.03
C LEU A 222 -2.27 11.32 -9.31
N SER A 223 -2.91 10.56 -8.40
CA SER A 223 -4.30 10.14 -8.58
C SER A 223 -5.31 11.24 -8.26
N ALA A 224 -4.90 12.29 -7.56
CA ALA A 224 -5.74 13.45 -7.25
C ALA A 224 -5.83 14.48 -8.39
N SER A 225 -5.36 14.15 -9.60
CA SER A 225 -5.36 15.03 -10.77
C SER A 225 -5.70 14.25 -12.04
N ASP A 226 -6.70 14.70 -12.80
CA ASP A 226 -7.03 14.16 -14.14
C ASP A 226 -6.09 14.71 -15.25
N ASP A 227 -5.00 15.39 -14.87
CA ASP A 227 -4.10 16.06 -15.79
C ASP A 227 -3.12 15.05 -16.38
N ALA A 228 -3.10 14.93 -17.71
CA ALA A 228 -2.17 14.07 -18.44
C ALA A 228 -0.69 14.40 -18.14
N ASN A 229 -0.39 15.62 -17.70
CA ASN A 229 0.94 16.11 -17.34
C ASN A 229 1.19 16.16 -15.83
N ALA A 230 0.35 15.53 -15.00
CA ALA A 230 0.48 15.52 -13.54
C ALA A 230 1.87 15.05 -13.07
N GLU A 231 2.44 14.03 -13.73
CA GLU A 231 3.79 13.53 -13.45
C GLU A 231 4.88 14.54 -13.84
N ALA A 232 4.77 15.17 -15.02
CA ALA A 232 5.71 16.21 -15.45
C ALA A 232 5.69 17.42 -14.50
N ARG A 233 4.51 17.80 -14.01
CA ARG A 233 4.35 18.85 -13.00
C ARG A 233 4.96 18.49 -11.65
N ALA A 234 4.88 17.23 -11.23
CA ALA A 234 5.55 16.76 -10.01
C ALA A 234 7.08 16.89 -10.16
N LYS A 235 7.61 16.55 -11.34
CA LYS A 235 9.05 16.63 -11.66
C LYS A 235 9.57 18.07 -11.83
N LEU A 236 8.75 18.97 -12.40
CA LEU A 236 9.13 20.36 -12.73
C LEU A 236 9.05 21.33 -11.56
N ARG A 237 8.35 21.00 -10.46
CA ARG A 237 8.32 21.88 -9.28
C ARG A 237 9.69 21.94 -8.62
N PRO A 238 10.15 23.12 -8.16
CA PRO A 238 11.48 23.31 -7.64
C PRO A 238 11.71 22.39 -6.44
N LYS A 239 12.52 21.34 -6.66
CA LYS A 239 13.09 20.52 -5.60
C LYS A 239 14.23 21.34 -4.99
N PRO A 240 14.19 21.70 -3.71
CA PRO A 240 15.28 22.46 -3.12
C PRO A 240 16.57 21.62 -3.16
N TYR A 241 17.69 22.27 -3.50
CA TYR A 241 19.02 21.66 -3.53
C TYR A 241 19.29 20.85 -2.25
N SER A 242 19.84 19.64 -2.40
CA SER A 242 20.00 18.56 -1.39
C SER A 242 18.81 17.61 -1.15
N ALA A 243 17.79 17.61 -2.01
CA ALA A 243 16.69 16.66 -1.89
C ALA A 243 16.96 15.33 -2.60
N CYS A 244 16.83 14.21 -1.87
CA CYS A 244 16.83 12.87 -2.48
C CYS A 244 15.40 12.57 -2.94
N SER A 245 15.24 12.23 -4.22
CA SER A 245 13.98 11.78 -4.78
C SER A 245 13.96 10.27 -4.90
N PHE A 246 12.91 9.65 -4.40
CA PHE A 246 12.63 8.24 -4.62
C PHE A 246 11.17 8.08 -5.02
N MET A 247 10.87 6.98 -5.68
CA MET A 247 9.53 6.63 -6.11
C MET A 247 9.02 5.48 -5.23
N HIS A 248 7.85 5.66 -4.62
CA HIS A 248 7.10 4.56 -3.98
C HIS A 248 5.71 4.54 -4.61
N GLY A 249 5.42 3.52 -5.43
CA GLY A 249 4.22 3.51 -6.28
C GLY A 249 4.27 4.60 -7.37
N HIS A 250 3.22 5.44 -7.46
CA HIS A 250 3.10 6.59 -8.38
C HIS A 250 3.60 7.91 -7.78
N HIS A 251 4.14 7.86 -6.58
CA HIS A 251 4.51 9.07 -5.88
C HIS A 251 5.98 9.36 -6.09
N GLU A 252 6.27 10.57 -6.56
CA GLU A 252 7.60 11.13 -6.51
C GLU A 252 7.78 11.80 -5.15
N PHE A 253 8.74 11.31 -4.36
CA PHE A 253 9.09 11.89 -3.08
C PHE A 253 10.26 12.85 -3.25
N SER A 254 10.34 13.86 -2.38
CA SER A 254 11.48 14.76 -2.29
C SER A 254 11.73 15.09 -0.82
N ILE A 255 12.93 14.79 -0.31
CA ILE A 255 13.27 14.86 1.12
C ILE A 255 14.51 15.70 1.38
N ARG A 256 14.43 16.62 2.34
CA ARG A 256 15.56 17.40 2.86
C ARG A 256 16.14 16.77 4.14
N GLY A 257 17.43 16.38 4.12
CA GLY A 257 18.21 15.83 5.25
C GLY A 257 19.66 15.46 4.84
N ARG A 258 20.59 15.21 5.78
CA ARG A 258 21.98 14.83 5.43
C ARG A 258 21.99 13.52 4.62
N THR A 259 22.57 13.57 3.43
CA THR A 259 22.60 12.46 2.47
C THR A 259 23.51 11.34 2.98
N PRO A 260 23.08 10.05 2.91
CA PRO A 260 23.94 8.91 3.24
C PRO A 260 25.13 8.81 2.29
N PRO A 261 26.33 8.41 2.76
CA PRO A 261 27.47 8.10 1.88
C PRO A 261 27.14 7.00 0.87
N ASP A 262 26.36 6.00 1.29
CA ASP A 262 25.87 4.85 0.54
C ASP A 262 24.80 5.17 -0.51
N MET A 263 24.25 6.40 -0.50
CA MET A 263 23.37 6.92 -1.58
C MET A 263 24.09 7.86 -2.55
N GLN A 264 25.32 8.32 -2.27
CA GLN A 264 26.06 9.19 -3.19
C GLN A 264 26.51 8.46 -4.46
N GLU A 265 26.76 7.14 -4.38
CA GLU A 265 27.13 6.32 -5.54
C GLU A 265 26.01 6.17 -6.58
N LYS A 266 24.73 6.28 -6.17
CA LYS A 266 23.60 6.19 -7.11
C LYS A 266 23.19 7.53 -7.74
N CYS A 267 23.61 8.66 -7.16
CA CYS A 267 23.37 9.99 -7.74
C CYS A 267 24.42 10.39 -8.78
N SER A 268 25.51 9.64 -8.94
CA SER A 268 26.65 10.02 -9.77
C SER A 268 26.74 9.29 -11.12
N SER A 269 25.78 8.43 -11.48
CA SER A 269 25.75 7.74 -12.78
C SER A 269 24.55 8.14 -13.65
N SER A 270 24.48 9.41 -14.05
CA SER A 270 23.71 9.83 -15.24
C SER A 270 24.30 11.14 -15.78
N ARG A 271 25.33 11.02 -16.61
CA ARG A 271 25.62 12.02 -17.65
C ARG A 271 25.23 11.41 -18.98
#